data_AF-A0A519TEZ2-F1
#
_entry.id   AF-A0A519TEZ2-F1
#
_cell.length_a   1.000
_cell.length_b   1.000
_cell.length_c   1.000
_cell.angle_alpha   90.00
_cell.angle_beta   90.00
_cell.angle_gamma   90.00
#
_symmetry.space_group_name_H-M   'P 1'
#
loop_
_entity.id
_entity.type
_entity.pdbx_description
1 polymer ?
#
loop_
_entity_poly.entity_id
_entity_poly.type
_entity_poly.pdbx_seq_one_letter_code
_entity_poly.pdbx_strand_id
1 'polypeptide(L)'
;MSRYIAEVQVRARLSLGKSVGQFLSREDAMDYAIIKWLTIYKGGDEKEYSLYYNEVIDEGPENFLDLVELTPVDPDDSPVVEEFDSIEEVITFAANTYGALPHKYVTEGMLNDEYADYLRALGIEGK
;
A
#
# COMPACT_ATOMS: atom_id res chain seq x y z
N MET A 1 15.51 -3.67 12.86
CA MET A 1 15.08 -5.00 12.36
C MET A 1 14.55 -4.81 10.95
N SER A 2 14.83 -5.71 10.01
CA SER A 2 14.27 -5.60 8.65
C SER A 2 12.76 -5.81 8.72
N ARG A 3 11.99 -4.75 8.48
CA ARG A 3 10.51 -4.82 8.39
C ARG A 3 10.04 -5.44 7.08
N TYR A 4 10.86 -5.33 6.04
CA TYR A 4 10.56 -5.92 4.75
C TYR A 4 10.60 -7.43 4.84
N ILE A 5 9.55 -8.05 4.32
CA ILE A 5 9.42 -9.49 4.28
C ILE A 5 9.94 -10.01 2.94
N ALA A 6 10.64 -11.14 2.98
CA ALA A 6 11.13 -11.78 1.77
C ALA A 6 9.96 -12.29 0.92
N GLU A 7 10.17 -12.45 -0.39
CA GLU A 7 9.14 -12.93 -1.32
C GLU A 7 8.52 -14.26 -0.86
N VAL A 8 9.34 -15.19 -0.33
CA VAL A 8 8.84 -16.46 0.22
C VAL A 8 7.87 -16.26 1.39
N GLN A 9 8.09 -15.21 2.20
CA GLN A 9 7.22 -14.86 3.31
C GLN A 9 5.95 -14.15 2.80
N VAL A 10 6.05 -13.33 1.75
CA VAL A 10 4.88 -12.75 1.06
C VAL A 10 3.96 -13.87 0.58
N ARG A 11 4.50 -14.85 -0.15
CA ARG A 11 3.78 -16.04 -0.63
C ARG A 11 3.13 -16.82 0.50
N ALA A 12 3.89 -17.11 1.57
CA ALA A 12 3.39 -17.86 2.72
C ALA A 12 2.28 -17.12 3.48
N ARG A 13 2.33 -15.78 3.56
CA ARG A 13 1.28 -14.99 4.21
C ARG A 13 0.00 -14.98 3.39
N LEU A 14 0.12 -14.70 2.09
CA LEU A 14 -1.04 -14.64 1.20
C LEU A 14 -1.72 -16.00 1.10
N SER A 15 -0.99 -17.11 1.04
CA SER A 15 -1.59 -18.44 1.04
C SER A 15 -2.42 -18.73 2.31
N LEU A 16 -2.03 -18.14 3.45
CA LEU A 16 -2.75 -18.18 4.74
C LEU A 16 -3.90 -17.16 4.85
N GLY A 17 -4.22 -16.44 3.76
CA GLY A 17 -5.25 -15.40 3.77
C GLY A 17 -4.83 -14.12 4.50
N LYS A 18 -3.53 -13.93 4.74
CA LYS A 18 -2.99 -12.73 5.37
C LYS A 18 -2.47 -11.77 4.31
N SER A 19 -3.04 -10.58 4.30
CA SER A 19 -2.64 -9.46 3.44
C SER A 19 -1.19 -9.03 3.63
N VAL A 20 -0.66 -8.44 2.57
CA VAL A 20 0.62 -7.72 2.56
C VAL A 20 0.41 -6.38 1.87
N GLY A 21 1.18 -5.38 2.26
CA GLY A 21 1.09 -4.03 1.72
C GLY A 21 2.44 -3.48 1.32
N GLN A 22 2.41 -2.42 0.52
CA GLN A 22 3.59 -1.61 0.24
C GLN A 22 3.18 -0.15 0.10
N PHE A 23 3.84 0.71 0.88
CA PHE A 23 3.82 2.15 0.67
C PHE A 23 4.60 2.48 -0.62
N LEU A 24 4.03 3.30 -1.49
CA LEU A 24 4.62 3.62 -2.79
C LEU A 24 5.26 5.00 -2.76
N SER A 25 4.46 6.03 -2.48
CA SER A 25 4.91 7.42 -2.51
C SER A 25 3.97 8.37 -1.78
N ARG A 26 4.49 9.57 -1.54
CA ARG A 26 3.74 10.77 -1.20
C ARG A 26 4.11 11.88 -2.17
N GLU A 27 3.10 12.57 -2.69
CA GLU A 27 3.23 13.70 -3.60
C GLU A 27 2.66 14.95 -2.93
N ASP A 28 3.52 15.90 -2.55
CA ASP A 28 3.09 17.14 -1.93
C ASP A 28 2.58 18.14 -2.99
N ALA A 29 1.37 18.63 -2.79
CA ALA A 29 0.77 19.76 -3.51
C ALA A 29 0.81 21.03 -2.63
N MET A 30 0.30 22.15 -3.14
CA MET A 30 0.34 23.43 -2.41
C MET A 30 -0.35 23.39 -1.04
N ASP A 31 -1.51 22.73 -0.97
CA ASP A 31 -2.39 22.77 0.21
C ASP A 31 -2.73 21.37 0.75
N TYR A 32 -2.22 20.30 0.12
CA TYR A 32 -2.50 18.91 0.51
C TYR A 32 -1.36 17.98 0.06
N ALA A 33 -1.37 16.74 0.52
CA ALA A 33 -0.51 15.69 -0.02
C ALA A 33 -1.33 14.50 -0.53
N ILE A 34 -0.90 13.88 -1.63
CA ILE A 34 -1.46 12.62 -2.13
C ILE A 34 -0.59 11.49 -1.63
N ILE A 35 -1.19 10.51 -0.97
CA ILE A 35 -0.50 9.34 -0.45
C ILE A 35 -0.96 8.10 -1.21
N LYS A 36 0.01 7.32 -1.68
CA LYS A 36 -0.21 6.15 -2.55
C LYS A 36 0.34 4.90 -1.89
N TRP A 37 -0.49 3.86 -1.78
CA TRP A 37 -0.06 2.54 -1.36
C TRP A 37 -0.88 1.45 -2.05
N LEU A 38 -0.39 0.23 -1.94
CA LEU A 38 -1.13 -0.94 -2.39
C LEU A 38 -1.21 -2.02 -1.32
N THR A 39 -2.24 -2.84 -1.40
CA THR A 39 -2.44 -4.02 -0.57
C THR A 39 -2.81 -5.21 -1.45
N ILE A 40 -2.16 -6.34 -1.22
CA ILE A 40 -2.48 -7.61 -1.87
C ILE A 40 -3.23 -8.47 -0.85
N TYR A 41 -4.37 -9.00 -1.27
CA TYR A 41 -5.15 -9.97 -0.53
C TYR A 41 -5.16 -11.31 -1.26
N LYS A 42 -5.46 -12.36 -0.50
CA LYS A 42 -5.95 -13.60 -1.11
C LYS A 42 -7.34 -13.30 -1.66
N GLY A 43 -7.55 -13.59 -2.94
CA GLY A 43 -8.82 -13.42 -3.63
C GLY A 43 -9.83 -14.50 -3.26
N GLY A 44 -10.91 -14.55 -4.04
CA GLY A 44 -12.04 -15.47 -3.85
C GLY A 44 -11.99 -16.71 -4.74
N ASP A 45 -13.16 -17.26 -5.05
CA ASP A 45 -13.30 -18.50 -5.81
C ASP A 45 -12.95 -18.34 -7.32
N GLU A 46 -13.04 -17.11 -7.86
CA GLU A 46 -12.78 -16.84 -9.28
C GLU A 46 -11.30 -16.51 -9.57
N LYS A 47 -10.64 -15.81 -8.64
CA LYS A 47 -9.26 -15.33 -8.75
C LYS A 47 -8.53 -15.51 -7.44
N GLU A 48 -7.30 -16.03 -7.49
CA GLU A 48 -6.55 -16.41 -6.29
C GLU A 48 -6.01 -15.19 -5.51
N TYR A 49 -5.83 -14.05 -6.18
CA TYR A 49 -5.27 -12.83 -5.58
C TYR A 49 -5.99 -11.58 -6.08
N SER A 50 -6.10 -10.58 -5.21
CA SER A 50 -6.64 -9.25 -5.53
C SER A 50 -5.67 -8.18 -5.05
N LEU A 51 -5.38 -7.20 -5.92
CA LEU A 51 -4.55 -6.04 -5.66
C LEU A 51 -5.44 -4.81 -5.50
N TYR A 52 -5.33 -4.13 -4.37
CA TYR A 52 -6.00 -2.88 -4.09
C TYR A 52 -4.99 -1.76 -4.16
N TYR A 53 -5.20 -0.83 -5.08
CA TYR A 53 -4.43 0.41 -5.14
C TYR A 53 -5.24 1.54 -4.51
N ASN A 54 -4.61 2.27 -3.59
CA ASN A 54 -5.26 3.33 -2.83
C ASN A 54 -4.53 4.64 -3.06
N GLU A 55 -5.31 5.69 -3.33
CA GLU A 55 -4.86 7.07 -3.32
C GLU A 55 -5.75 7.87 -2.38
N VAL A 56 -5.15 8.54 -1.40
CA VAL A 56 -5.87 9.40 -0.44
C VAL A 56 -5.24 10.79 -0.39
N ILE A 57 -6.06 11.77 -0.01
CA ILE A 57 -5.65 13.14 0.22
C ILE A 57 -5.49 13.35 1.73
N ASP A 58 -4.32 13.84 2.11
CA ASP A 58 -4.05 14.42 3.42
C ASP A 58 -4.25 15.94 3.32
N GLU A 59 -5.46 16.40 3.67
CA GLU A 59 -5.92 17.80 3.55
C GLU A 59 -5.42 18.73 4.66
N GLY A 60 -4.41 18.34 5.45
CA GLY A 60 -4.02 19.12 6.62
C GLY A 60 -2.52 19.16 6.91
N PRO A 61 -2.07 20.19 7.67
CA PRO A 61 -0.71 20.24 8.21
C PRO A 61 -0.45 19.17 9.28
N GLU A 62 -1.47 18.36 9.62
CA GLU A 62 -1.43 17.43 10.74
C GLU A 62 -0.80 16.07 10.40
N ASN A 63 -0.53 15.79 9.12
CA ASN A 63 0.23 14.62 8.65
C ASN A 63 -0.24 13.32 9.34
N PHE A 64 -1.53 13.01 9.15
CA PHE A 64 -2.22 11.96 9.88
C PHE A 64 -1.64 10.59 9.53
N LEU A 65 -1.29 9.79 10.54
CA LEU A 65 -0.59 8.52 10.31
C LEU A 65 -1.50 7.36 9.91
N ASP A 66 -2.81 7.45 10.17
CA ASP A 66 -3.74 6.38 9.82
C ASP A 66 -4.26 6.52 8.39
N LEU A 67 -3.65 5.74 7.48
CA LEU A 67 -3.97 5.79 6.06
C LEU A 67 -5.41 5.38 5.74
N VAL A 68 -6.04 4.57 6.58
CA VAL A 68 -7.42 4.07 6.35
C VAL A 68 -8.47 5.11 6.73
N GLU A 69 -8.14 6.05 7.61
CA GLU A 69 -9.04 7.14 8.01
C GLU A 69 -8.94 8.36 7.08
N LEU A 70 -7.97 8.38 6.16
CA LEU A 70 -7.78 9.47 5.21
C LEU A 70 -8.83 9.45 4.10
N THR A 71 -9.18 10.65 3.64
CA THR A 71 -10.18 10.84 2.58
C THR A 71 -9.64 10.30 1.25
N PRO A 72 -10.34 9.37 0.57
CA PRO A 72 -9.99 8.97 -0.80
C PRO A 72 -9.86 10.18 -1.72
N VAL A 73 -8.92 10.13 -2.68
CA VAL A 73 -8.75 11.20 -3.69
C VAL A 73 -10.03 11.45 -4.46
N ASP A 74 -10.82 10.41 -4.70
CA ASP A 74 -12.15 10.50 -5.26
C ASP A 74 -13.11 9.65 -4.40
N PRO A 75 -14.08 10.27 -3.70
CA PRO A 75 -15.03 9.55 -2.85
C PRO A 75 -16.06 8.74 -3.64
N ASP A 76 -16.21 8.99 -4.94
CA ASP A 76 -17.07 8.24 -5.86
C ASP A 76 -16.30 7.14 -6.61
N ASP A 77 -14.96 7.15 -6.56
CA ASP A 77 -14.13 6.14 -7.21
C ASP A 77 -13.90 4.96 -6.26
N SER A 78 -14.23 3.76 -6.75
CA SER A 78 -13.93 2.55 -6.00
C SER A 78 -12.42 2.33 -6.01
N PRO A 79 -11.79 1.84 -4.92
CA PRO A 79 -10.38 1.49 -4.94
C PRO A 79 -10.13 0.59 -6.15
N VAL A 80 -9.07 0.86 -6.91
CA VAL A 80 -8.79 0.08 -8.13
C VAL A 80 -8.44 -1.33 -7.69
N VAL A 81 -9.31 -2.27 -8.03
CA VAL A 81 -9.14 -3.70 -7.75
C VAL A 81 -8.78 -4.41 -9.04
N GLU A 82 -7.58 -5.00 -9.05
CA GLU A 82 -7.11 -5.87 -10.12
C GLU A 82 -6.98 -7.30 -9.57
N GLU A 83 -7.42 -8.29 -10.34
CA GLU A 83 -7.47 -9.68 -9.90
C GLU A 83 -6.60 -10.60 -10.75
N PHE A 84 -5.97 -11.59 -10.10
CA PHE A 84 -4.92 -12.41 -10.70
C PHE A 84 -5.02 -13.87 -10.29
N ASP A 85 -4.52 -14.76 -11.15
CA ASP A 85 -4.47 -16.20 -10.89
C ASP A 85 -3.20 -16.60 -10.15
N SER A 86 -2.15 -15.77 -10.19
CA SER A 86 -0.89 -16.06 -9.52
C SER A 86 -0.25 -14.86 -8.84
N ILE A 87 0.46 -15.12 -7.75
CA ILE A 87 1.23 -14.12 -7.01
C ILE A 87 2.33 -13.47 -7.85
N GLU A 88 2.89 -14.20 -8.82
CA GLU A 88 3.93 -13.70 -9.72
C GLU A 88 3.38 -12.64 -10.65
N GLU A 89 2.18 -12.85 -11.17
CA GLU A 89 1.45 -11.85 -11.96
C GLU A 89 1.16 -10.61 -11.13
N VAL A 90 0.65 -10.76 -9.91
CA VAL A 90 0.35 -9.61 -9.02
C VAL A 90 1.60 -8.77 -8.76
N ILE A 91 2.71 -9.41 -8.37
CA ILE A 91 3.96 -8.70 -8.03
C ILE A 91 4.52 -8.01 -9.28
N THR A 92 4.49 -8.69 -10.43
CA THR A 92 4.97 -8.13 -11.71
C THR A 92 4.12 -6.95 -12.15
N PHE A 93 2.79 -7.08 -12.07
CA PHE A 93 1.87 -6.00 -12.38
C PHE A 93 2.05 -4.80 -11.45
N ALA A 94 2.10 -5.03 -10.14
CA ALA A 94 2.33 -3.98 -9.15
C ALA A 94 3.64 -3.21 -9.41
N ALA A 95 4.70 -3.91 -9.79
CA ALA A 95 5.98 -3.29 -10.12
C ALA A 95 5.94 -2.46 -11.42
N ASN A 96 5.33 -3.00 -12.47
CA ASN A 96 5.31 -2.35 -13.78
C ASN A 96 4.31 -1.18 -13.86
N THR A 97 3.16 -1.31 -13.21
CA THR A 97 2.06 -0.34 -13.28
C THR A 97 2.19 0.76 -12.22
N TYR A 98 2.52 0.38 -10.98
CA TYR A 98 2.52 1.30 -9.83
C TYR A 98 3.91 1.57 -9.25
N GLY A 99 4.97 1.01 -9.85
CA GLY A 99 6.35 1.21 -9.38
C GLY A 99 6.68 0.48 -8.08
N ALA A 100 5.89 -0.52 -7.70
CA ALA A 100 6.14 -1.31 -6.49
C ALA A 100 7.47 -2.06 -6.57
N LEU A 101 8.16 -2.18 -5.44
CA LEU A 101 9.43 -2.89 -5.35
C LEU A 101 9.20 -4.30 -4.78
N PRO A 102 9.60 -5.38 -5.48
CA PRO A 102 9.36 -6.77 -5.04
C PRO A 102 9.91 -7.12 -3.65
N HIS A 103 10.85 -6.34 -3.14
CA HIS A 103 11.55 -6.56 -1.88
C HIS A 103 11.17 -5.56 -0.78
N LYS A 104 10.14 -4.73 -0.99
CA LYS A 104 9.67 -3.74 -0.01
C LYS A 104 8.25 -4.00 0.52
N TYR A 105 7.75 -5.21 0.36
CA TYR A 105 6.49 -5.58 0.99
C TYR A 105 6.63 -5.67 2.51
N VAL A 106 5.58 -5.24 3.20
CA VAL A 106 5.40 -5.33 4.64
C VAL A 106 4.06 -6.00 4.95
N THR A 107 3.81 -6.32 6.22
CA THR A 107 2.46 -6.72 6.63
C THR A 107 1.52 -5.51 6.57
N GLU A 108 0.24 -5.70 6.26
CA GLU A 108 -0.74 -4.59 6.16
C GLU A 108 -0.70 -3.64 7.38
N GLY A 109 -0.65 -4.17 8.60
CA GLY A 109 -0.56 -3.36 9.83
C GLY A 109 0.74 -2.56 10.02
N MET A 110 1.70 -2.67 9.10
CA MET A 110 2.95 -1.88 9.11
C MET A 110 2.96 -0.77 8.05
N LEU A 111 1.88 -0.61 7.26
CA LEU A 111 1.78 0.46 6.26
C LEU A 111 1.84 1.85 6.91
N ASN A 112 1.11 2.05 8.02
CA ASN A 112 1.13 3.30 8.78
C ASN A 112 2.55 3.58 9.33
N ASP A 113 3.29 2.54 9.74
CA ASP A 113 4.67 2.72 10.20
C ASP A 113 5.64 3.05 9.05
N GLU A 114 5.45 2.50 7.84
CA GLU A 114 6.22 2.86 6.64
C GLU A 114 5.99 4.33 6.30
N TYR A 115 4.74 4.78 6.34
CA TYR A 115 4.40 6.17 6.10
C TYR A 115 5.00 7.09 7.17
N ALA A 116 4.88 6.74 8.46
CA ALA A 116 5.49 7.50 9.54
C ALA A 116 7.01 7.64 9.39
N ASP A 117 7.69 6.57 8.98
CA ASP A 117 9.14 6.61 8.73
C ASP A 117 9.49 7.47 7.52
N TYR A 118 8.68 7.45 6.47
CA TYR A 118 8.81 8.34 5.32
C TYR A 118 8.71 9.82 5.73
N LEU A 119 7.71 10.17 6.54
CA LEU A 119 7.56 11.53 7.06
C LEU A 119 8.75 11.98 7.91
N ARG A 120 9.21 11.12 8.83
CA ARG A 120 10.39 11.41 9.65
C ARG A 120 11.65 11.62 8.80
N ALA A 121 11.82 10.86 7.72
CA ALA A 121 12.93 11.04 6.79
C ALA A 121 12.88 12.38 6.05
N LEU A 122 11.69 12.94 5.84
CA LEU A 122 11.48 14.28 5.30
C LEU A 122 11.55 15.40 6.35
N GLY A 123 11.74 15.07 7.62
CA GLY A 123 11.69 16.05 8.72
C GLY A 123 10.27 16.54 9.03
N ILE A 124 9.25 15.79 8.60
CA ILE A 124 7.85 16.05 8.88
C ILE A 124 7.46 15.24 10.13
N GLU A 125 6.93 15.91 11.14
CA GLU A 125 6.34 15.24 12.31
C GLU A 125 4.88 14.91 12.01
N GLY A 126 4.58 13.62 11.85
CA GLY A 126 3.21 13.10 11.83
C GLY A 126 2.56 13.21 13.21
N LYS A 127 1.27 13.53 13.27
CA LYS A 127 0.49 13.55 14.51
C LYS A 127 -0.45 12.36 14.62
#